data_AF-A0A9Q9UTZ2-F1
#
_entry.id   AF-A0A9Q9UTZ2-F1
#
_cell.length_a   1.000
_cell.length_b   1.000
_cell.length_c   1.000
_cell.angle_alpha   90.00
_cell.angle_beta   90.00
_cell.angle_gamma   90.00
#
_symmetry.space_group_name_H-M   'P 1'
#
loop_
_entity.id
_entity.type
_entity.pdbx_description
1 polymer ?
#
loop_
_entity_poly.entity_id
_entity_poly.type
_entity_poly.pdbx_seq_one_letter_code
_entity_poly.pdbx_strand_id
1 'polypeptide(L)'
;MARHLHADREPRIVAESKCLGPCDPAERIHVTIMLRRQEEGQLDTLVHQLATGDTQAKPLSREAFAQRFSANPDDIRKTEDFARHHQLAVDRVDPVESVVVLSGTIKQFEAAFGVTLERFEHRSIGQYRGRSGPIALPDDLGDAVTAVLGLDSRPQARPHFRLRPPFRPARGGAAGVTFTPVQLASLYGFPAGDGAGQCIAIVELGGGYRAADIQQYFHGLGITTPPTLVDVNVGTGRNTPTGDPNGPDGEVALDIEIAGAIAPAAKIAVYFASNSDAGFIQAVNAAVSDTTNKPSVISISWGGPEATWQAQSAQAFNRVLQAAAAQGITVCAASGDSGSGDGLQDGADHVDFPASSPYVLGCGGTQLDALPGQGIRSEVTWNDEAAGGGAGGGGVSTLFDVPAWQQGLAVTLADGSRTPLAKRGVPDVAGDASPQTGYEVSVAGTATVMGGTSAVAPLWAALIARINAAAGASAGWVNPVLYKNPGALRDITKGSNGTYAAASGWDACTGLGSPNGAQLATILARKPSS
;
A
#
# COMPACT_ATOMS: atom_id res chain seq x y z
N MET A 1 -6.54 -34.39 -16.73
CA MET A 1 -7.76 -34.02 -15.98
C MET A 1 -7.59 -32.55 -15.63
N ALA A 2 -8.63 -31.72 -15.49
CA ALA A 2 -8.38 -30.34 -15.07
C ALA A 2 -7.95 -30.33 -13.58
N ARG A 3 -6.89 -29.59 -13.23
CA ARG A 3 -6.50 -29.33 -11.84
C ARG A 3 -7.03 -27.97 -11.41
N HIS A 4 -7.41 -27.88 -10.14
CA HIS A 4 -7.73 -26.60 -9.52
C HIS A 4 -6.44 -25.90 -9.11
N LEU A 5 -6.42 -24.58 -9.24
CA LEU A 5 -5.30 -23.77 -8.77
C LEU A 5 -5.07 -24.02 -7.26
N HIS A 6 -3.84 -24.35 -6.88
CA HIS A 6 -3.49 -24.94 -5.57
C HIS A 6 -3.82 -24.08 -4.32
N ALA A 7 -4.20 -22.82 -4.51
CA ALA A 7 -4.64 -21.89 -3.46
C ALA A 7 -6.03 -21.27 -3.71
N ASP A 8 -6.74 -21.69 -4.75
CA ASP A 8 -8.05 -21.14 -5.07
C ASP A 8 -9.13 -21.81 -4.22
N ARG A 9 -9.73 -21.03 -3.32
CA ARG A 9 -10.96 -21.40 -2.62
C ARG A 9 -12.14 -20.74 -3.31
N GLU A 10 -13.35 -21.24 -3.05
CA GLU A 10 -14.56 -20.56 -3.49
C GLU A 10 -14.51 -19.08 -3.08
N PRO A 11 -14.61 -18.15 -4.03
CA PRO A 11 -14.47 -16.73 -3.75
C PRO A 11 -15.59 -16.28 -2.80
N ARG A 12 -15.20 -15.54 -1.75
CA ARG A 12 -16.16 -14.91 -0.85
C ARG A 12 -16.75 -13.70 -1.55
N ILE A 13 -18.02 -13.80 -1.95
CA ILE A 13 -18.83 -12.65 -2.36
C ILE A 13 -18.88 -11.65 -1.21
N VAL A 14 -18.83 -10.36 -1.53
CA VAL A 14 -18.91 -9.30 -0.51
C VAL A 14 -20.24 -9.44 0.22
N ALA A 15 -20.19 -9.52 1.56
CA ALA A 15 -21.38 -9.65 2.39
C ALA A 15 -22.43 -8.58 2.02
N GLU A 16 -23.71 -8.90 2.14
CA GLU A 16 -24.84 -8.02 1.76
C GLU A 16 -24.99 -7.71 0.25
N SER A 17 -24.16 -8.30 -0.62
CA SER A 17 -24.33 -8.18 -2.07
C SER A 17 -25.54 -8.97 -2.57
N LYS A 18 -26.27 -8.38 -3.52
CA LYS A 18 -27.38 -9.03 -4.23
C LYS A 18 -26.93 -9.47 -5.62
N CYS A 19 -27.07 -10.75 -5.95
CA CYS A 19 -26.86 -11.23 -7.31
C CYS A 19 -27.98 -10.68 -8.23
N LEU A 20 -27.58 -10.05 -9.34
CA LEU A 20 -28.46 -9.52 -10.39
C LEU A 20 -28.62 -10.51 -11.56
N GLY A 21 -27.93 -11.64 -11.52
CA GLY A 21 -27.90 -12.66 -12.56
C GLY A 21 -26.59 -12.69 -13.35
N PRO A 22 -26.52 -13.49 -14.42
CA PRO A 22 -25.29 -13.69 -15.20
C PRO A 22 -24.81 -12.38 -15.85
N CYS A 23 -23.49 -12.30 -16.05
CA CYS A 23 -22.88 -11.28 -16.90
C CYS A 23 -23.33 -11.41 -18.37
N ASP A 24 -23.21 -10.33 -19.14
CA ASP A 24 -23.44 -10.40 -20.58
C ASP A 24 -22.35 -11.27 -21.23
N PRO A 25 -22.68 -12.41 -21.87
CA PRO A 25 -21.68 -13.31 -22.44
C PRO A 25 -20.81 -12.67 -23.54
N ALA A 26 -21.25 -11.55 -24.13
CA ALA A 26 -20.52 -10.78 -25.13
C ALA A 26 -19.67 -9.63 -24.55
N GLU A 27 -19.85 -9.28 -23.28
CA GLU A 27 -19.02 -8.27 -22.59
C GLU A 27 -17.54 -8.68 -22.67
N ARG A 28 -16.68 -7.74 -23.06
CA ARG A 28 -15.23 -7.97 -23.12
C ARG A 28 -14.56 -7.51 -21.84
N ILE A 29 -13.67 -8.36 -21.32
CA ILE A 29 -12.92 -8.10 -20.08
C ILE A 29 -11.44 -8.41 -20.28
N HIS A 30 -10.61 -7.95 -19.33
CA HIS A 30 -9.20 -8.33 -19.24
C HIS A 30 -8.97 -9.18 -17.99
N VAL A 31 -8.15 -10.22 -18.11
CA VAL A 31 -7.75 -11.12 -17.02
C VAL A 31 -6.23 -11.19 -17.00
N THR A 32 -5.64 -11.12 -15.81
CA THR A 32 -4.19 -11.21 -15.63
C THR A 32 -3.82 -12.57 -15.09
N ILE A 33 -2.99 -13.29 -15.84
CA ILE A 33 -2.40 -14.55 -15.41
C ILE A 33 -1.04 -14.23 -14.81
N MET A 34 -0.86 -14.49 -13.52
CA MET A 34 0.43 -14.42 -12.87
C MET A 34 1.11 -15.79 -12.92
N LEU A 35 2.38 -15.78 -13.26
CA LEU A 35 3.20 -16.99 -13.41
C LEU A 35 4.20 -17.07 -12.26
N ARG A 36 4.63 -18.30 -11.96
CA ARG A 36 5.77 -18.52 -11.07
C ARG A 36 7.04 -17.92 -11.67
N ARG A 37 7.95 -17.53 -10.79
CA ARG A 37 9.28 -17.02 -11.15
C ARG A 37 10.27 -18.18 -11.28
N GLN A 38 11.27 -18.02 -12.14
CA GLN A 38 12.44 -18.87 -12.09
C GLN A 38 13.15 -18.69 -10.73
N GLU A 39 13.77 -19.76 -10.23
CA GLU A 39 14.59 -19.73 -9.01
C GLU A 39 13.91 -19.11 -7.77
N GLU A 40 12.59 -19.25 -7.61
CA GLU A 40 11.81 -18.63 -6.52
C GLU A 40 12.36 -18.95 -5.11
N GLY A 41 12.85 -20.17 -4.88
CA GLY A 41 13.50 -20.53 -3.62
C GLY A 41 14.79 -19.75 -3.32
N GLN A 42 15.51 -19.29 -4.35
CA GLN A 42 16.66 -18.39 -4.14
C GLN A 42 16.22 -16.96 -3.85
N LEU A 43 15.08 -16.51 -4.39
CA LEU A 43 14.49 -15.22 -4.02
C LEU A 43 14.09 -15.21 -2.54
N ASP A 44 13.44 -16.29 -2.07
CA ASP A 44 13.10 -16.49 -0.66
C ASP A 44 14.36 -16.47 0.23
N THR A 45 15.42 -17.16 -0.22
CA THR A 45 16.71 -17.19 0.49
C THR A 45 17.34 -15.79 0.58
N LEU A 46 17.39 -15.05 -0.53
CA LEU A 46 17.94 -13.70 -0.55
C LEU A 46 17.19 -12.78 0.41
N VAL A 47 15.86 -12.78 0.36
CA VAL A 47 15.05 -11.91 1.22
C VAL A 47 15.17 -12.31 2.69
N HIS A 48 15.25 -13.59 3.01
CA HIS A 48 15.54 -14.05 4.38
C HIS A 48 16.92 -13.57 4.88
N GLN A 49 17.96 -13.63 4.04
CA GLN A 49 19.29 -13.11 4.39
C GLN A 49 19.26 -11.59 4.62
N LEU A 50 18.55 -10.83 3.77
CA LEU A 50 18.33 -9.40 3.97
C LEU A 50 17.59 -9.12 5.29
N ALA A 51 16.57 -9.91 5.62
CA ALA A 51 15.78 -9.78 6.85
C ALA A 51 16.60 -10.02 8.12
N THR A 52 17.49 -11.02 8.08
CA THR A 52 18.34 -11.37 9.22
C THR A 52 19.54 -10.42 9.36
N GLY A 53 19.83 -9.60 8.33
CA GLY A 53 20.92 -8.64 8.30
C GLY A 53 22.27 -9.27 7.95
N ASP A 54 22.26 -10.31 7.11
CA ASP A 54 23.47 -10.87 6.54
C ASP A 54 24.21 -9.80 5.72
N THR A 55 25.43 -9.47 6.14
CA THR A 55 26.27 -8.44 5.50
C THR A 55 26.69 -8.78 4.07
N GLN A 56 26.62 -10.05 3.66
CA GLN A 56 26.93 -10.48 2.29
C GLN A 56 25.73 -10.38 1.36
N ALA A 57 24.51 -10.38 1.89
CA ALA A 57 23.31 -10.24 1.09
C ALA A 57 23.10 -8.78 0.70
N LYS A 58 22.94 -8.53 -0.60
CA LYS A 58 22.66 -7.21 -1.15
C LYS A 58 21.40 -7.23 -2.00
N PRO A 59 20.60 -6.15 -1.99
CA PRO A 59 19.53 -6.00 -2.96
C PRO A 59 20.05 -6.06 -4.39
N LEU A 60 19.22 -6.53 -5.31
CA LEU A 60 19.53 -6.65 -6.72
C LEU A 60 19.14 -5.38 -7.48
N SER A 61 19.85 -5.07 -8.56
CA SER A 61 19.33 -4.13 -9.55
C SER A 61 18.13 -4.73 -10.28
N ARG A 62 17.33 -3.89 -10.94
CA ARG A 62 16.20 -4.33 -11.78
C ARG A 62 16.66 -5.30 -12.88
N GLU A 63 17.81 -5.03 -13.48
CA GLU A 63 18.40 -5.87 -14.53
C GLU A 63 18.85 -7.24 -13.98
N ALA A 64 19.51 -7.26 -12.82
CA ALA A 64 19.93 -8.50 -12.18
C ALA A 64 18.73 -9.33 -11.68
N PHE A 65 17.67 -8.66 -11.21
CA PHE A 65 16.42 -9.31 -10.83
C PHE A 65 15.74 -9.93 -12.06
N ALA A 66 15.60 -9.18 -13.16
CA ALA A 66 15.04 -9.67 -14.42
C ALA A 66 15.80 -10.89 -14.97
N GLN A 67 17.13 -10.88 -14.91
CA GLN A 67 17.95 -12.00 -15.40
C GLN A 67 17.73 -13.31 -14.62
N ARG A 68 17.41 -13.23 -13.32
CA ARG A 68 17.36 -14.40 -12.43
C ARG A 68 15.93 -14.87 -12.12
N PHE A 69 15.00 -13.93 -12.03
CA PHE A 69 13.69 -14.16 -11.43
C PHE A 69 12.52 -13.80 -12.35
N SER A 70 12.75 -13.68 -13.66
CA SER A 70 11.66 -13.62 -14.64
C SER A 70 10.87 -14.94 -14.71
N ALA A 71 9.64 -14.87 -15.20
CA ALA A 71 8.84 -16.05 -15.51
C ALA A 71 9.56 -16.95 -16.54
N ASN A 72 9.31 -18.26 -16.44
CA ASN A 72 9.88 -19.23 -17.36
C ASN A 72 9.28 -19.05 -18.77
N PRO A 73 10.10 -18.90 -19.84
CA PRO A 73 9.60 -18.82 -21.21
C PRO A 73 8.68 -19.96 -21.64
N ASP A 74 8.90 -21.18 -21.13
CA ASP A 74 8.01 -22.31 -21.42
C ASP A 74 6.64 -22.17 -20.76
N ASP A 75 6.57 -21.62 -19.54
CA ASP A 75 5.32 -21.38 -18.82
C ASP A 75 4.52 -20.24 -19.50
N ILE A 76 5.22 -19.21 -20.00
CA ILE A 76 4.62 -18.18 -20.85
C ILE A 76 4.04 -18.80 -22.12
N ARG A 77 4.82 -19.59 -22.86
CA ARG A 77 4.38 -20.22 -24.12
C ARG A 77 3.13 -21.09 -23.91
N LYS A 78 3.09 -21.90 -22.85
CA LYS A 78 1.91 -22.70 -22.49
C LYS A 78 0.69 -21.83 -22.19
N THR A 79 0.88 -20.69 -21.54
CA THR A 79 -0.20 -19.74 -21.23
C THR A 79 -0.74 -19.10 -22.51
N GLU A 80 0.13 -18.76 -23.47
CA GLU A 80 -0.30 -18.29 -24.78
C GLU A 80 -1.03 -19.37 -25.57
N ASP A 81 -0.57 -20.62 -25.54
CA ASP A 81 -1.23 -21.75 -26.20
C ASP A 81 -2.62 -22.01 -25.62
N PHE A 82 -2.76 -21.92 -24.29
CA PHE A 82 -4.05 -21.96 -23.61
C PHE A 82 -4.96 -20.82 -24.04
N ALA A 83 -4.45 -19.58 -24.12
CA ALA A 83 -5.22 -18.45 -24.61
C ALA A 83 -5.72 -18.66 -26.04
N ARG A 84 -4.85 -19.13 -26.95
CA ARG A 84 -5.20 -19.46 -28.35
C ARG A 84 -6.27 -20.54 -28.42
N HIS A 85 -6.16 -21.60 -27.60
CA HIS A 85 -7.14 -22.69 -27.55
C HIS A 85 -8.55 -22.19 -27.18
N HIS A 86 -8.64 -21.25 -26.25
CA HIS A 86 -9.89 -20.64 -25.80
C HIS A 86 -10.29 -19.37 -26.58
N GLN A 87 -9.58 -19.06 -27.68
CA GLN A 87 -9.83 -17.88 -28.51
C GLN A 87 -9.74 -16.55 -27.76
N LEU A 88 -8.93 -16.53 -26.69
CA LEU A 88 -8.56 -15.32 -25.96
C LEU A 88 -7.39 -14.64 -26.68
N ALA A 89 -7.37 -13.32 -26.67
CA ALA A 89 -6.25 -12.53 -27.17
C ALA A 89 -5.20 -12.36 -26.07
N VAL A 90 -3.93 -12.43 -26.44
CA VAL A 90 -2.80 -12.09 -25.55
C VAL A 90 -2.46 -10.63 -25.80
N ASP A 91 -2.82 -9.76 -24.85
CA ASP A 91 -2.63 -8.31 -24.97
C ASP A 91 -1.23 -7.87 -24.50
N ARG A 92 -0.70 -8.55 -23.48
CA ARG A 92 0.61 -8.24 -22.90
C ARG A 92 1.29 -9.49 -22.35
N VAL A 93 2.59 -9.60 -22.57
CA VAL A 93 3.46 -10.58 -21.93
C VAL A 93 4.62 -9.81 -21.32
N ASP A 94 4.81 -9.94 -20.01
CA ASP A 94 5.96 -9.37 -19.33
C ASP A 94 6.63 -10.42 -18.43
N PRO A 95 7.80 -10.96 -18.82
CA PRO A 95 8.50 -11.95 -18.04
C PRO A 95 9.00 -11.42 -16.70
N VAL A 96 9.40 -10.15 -16.60
CA VAL A 96 9.97 -9.57 -15.36
C VAL A 96 8.86 -9.39 -14.32
N GLU A 97 7.71 -8.90 -14.74
CA GLU A 97 6.51 -8.81 -13.91
C GLU A 97 5.86 -10.17 -13.68
N SER A 98 6.25 -11.19 -14.46
CA SER A 98 5.69 -12.54 -14.43
C SER A 98 4.19 -12.56 -14.73
N VAL A 99 3.78 -11.80 -15.76
CA VAL A 99 2.38 -11.65 -16.14
C VAL A 99 2.14 -11.92 -17.62
N VAL A 100 0.98 -12.53 -17.90
CA VAL A 100 0.35 -12.57 -19.22
C VAL A 100 -1.06 -11.99 -19.08
N VAL A 101 -1.32 -10.89 -19.78
CA VAL A 101 -2.64 -10.23 -19.78
C VAL A 101 -3.43 -10.72 -20.99
N LEU A 102 -4.62 -11.22 -20.73
CA LEU A 102 -5.52 -11.76 -21.73
C LEU A 102 -6.76 -10.87 -21.87
N SER A 103 -7.31 -10.75 -23.09
CA SER A 103 -8.65 -10.20 -23.31
C SER A 103 -9.55 -11.17 -24.08
N GLY A 104 -10.85 -11.09 -23.78
CA GLY A 104 -11.86 -11.96 -24.36
C GLY A 104 -13.23 -11.61 -23.83
N THR A 105 -14.25 -12.35 -24.29
CA THR A 105 -15.61 -12.19 -23.76
C THR A 105 -15.80 -12.97 -22.47
N ILE A 106 -16.81 -12.60 -21.67
CA ILE A 106 -17.26 -13.36 -20.49
C ILE A 106 -17.41 -14.84 -20.83
N LYS A 107 -18.12 -15.18 -21.91
CA LYS A 107 -18.32 -16.57 -22.35
C LYS A 107 -17.01 -17.32 -22.60
N GLN A 108 -15.99 -16.64 -23.16
CA GLN A 108 -14.69 -17.27 -23.41
C GLN A 108 -13.95 -17.54 -22.09
N PHE A 109 -14.02 -16.61 -21.14
CA PHE A 109 -13.37 -16.79 -19.82
C PHE A 109 -14.07 -17.81 -18.93
N GLU A 110 -15.40 -17.87 -18.93
CA GLU A 110 -16.16 -18.93 -18.26
C GLU A 110 -15.76 -20.30 -18.81
N ALA A 111 -15.66 -20.43 -20.14
CA ALA A 111 -15.22 -21.67 -20.78
C ALA A 111 -13.74 -22.01 -20.53
N ALA A 112 -12.87 -21.00 -20.45
CA ALA A 112 -11.43 -21.18 -20.23
C ALA A 112 -11.11 -21.64 -18.81
N PHE A 113 -11.78 -21.06 -17.81
CA PHE A 113 -11.47 -21.30 -16.40
C PHE A 113 -12.50 -22.18 -15.68
N GLY A 114 -13.58 -22.59 -16.36
CA GLY A 114 -14.62 -23.42 -15.74
C GLY A 114 -15.37 -22.72 -14.60
N VAL A 115 -15.53 -21.41 -14.72
CA VAL A 115 -16.16 -20.55 -13.70
C VAL A 115 -17.48 -19.98 -14.23
N THR A 116 -18.32 -19.48 -13.31
CA THR A 116 -19.49 -18.66 -13.66
C THR A 116 -19.24 -17.23 -13.24
N LEU A 117 -19.56 -16.27 -14.11
CA LEU A 117 -19.42 -14.84 -13.83
C LEU A 117 -20.80 -14.18 -13.73
N GLU A 118 -21.06 -13.58 -12.57
CA GLU A 118 -22.35 -12.99 -12.23
C GLU A 118 -22.18 -11.53 -11.86
N ARG A 119 -23.23 -10.73 -12.09
CA ARG A 119 -23.28 -9.34 -11.66
C ARG A 119 -23.87 -9.27 -10.26
N PHE A 120 -23.23 -8.48 -9.41
CA PHE A 120 -23.68 -8.21 -8.06
C PHE A 120 -23.90 -6.73 -7.88
N GLU A 121 -24.84 -6.38 -7.00
CA GLU A 121 -25.08 -5.02 -6.53
C GLU A 121 -24.85 -4.98 -5.03
N HIS A 122 -24.06 -4.02 -4.57
CA HIS A 122 -23.83 -3.74 -3.17
C HIS A 122 -24.07 -2.27 -2.88
N ARG A 123 -24.67 -1.98 -1.72
CA ARG A 123 -25.14 -0.62 -1.39
C ARG A 123 -24.01 0.42 -1.35
N SER A 124 -22.82 0.04 -0.87
CA SER A 124 -21.70 0.98 -0.69
C SER A 124 -20.66 0.97 -1.80
N ILE A 125 -20.47 -0.15 -2.50
CA ILE A 125 -19.43 -0.30 -3.53
C ILE A 125 -20.00 -0.36 -4.95
N GLY A 126 -21.33 -0.31 -5.10
CA GLY A 126 -22.00 -0.32 -6.38
C GLY A 126 -22.08 -1.70 -7.02
N GLN A 127 -22.14 -1.72 -8.36
CA GLN A 127 -22.21 -2.96 -9.13
C GLN A 127 -20.82 -3.48 -9.46
N TYR A 128 -20.64 -4.80 -9.39
CA TYR A 128 -19.40 -5.46 -9.75
C TYR A 128 -19.68 -6.84 -10.36
N ARG A 129 -18.68 -7.39 -11.04
CA ARG A 129 -18.66 -8.79 -11.47
C ARG A 129 -18.03 -9.63 -10.38
N GLY A 130 -18.75 -10.66 -9.92
CA GLY A 130 -18.23 -11.69 -9.04
C GLY A 130 -18.03 -13.01 -9.80
N ARG A 131 -17.16 -13.85 -9.25
CA ARG A 131 -16.94 -15.22 -9.74
C ARG A 131 -17.63 -16.21 -8.80
N SER A 132 -18.17 -17.28 -9.35
CA SER A 132 -18.63 -18.47 -8.63
C SER A 132 -17.93 -19.72 -9.17
N GLY A 133 -17.61 -20.68 -8.30
CA GLY A 133 -16.88 -21.91 -8.64
C GLY A 133 -15.35 -21.76 -8.69
N PRO A 134 -14.60 -22.88 -8.60
CA PRO A 134 -13.13 -22.87 -8.59
C PRO A 134 -12.56 -22.64 -9.99
N ILE A 135 -11.37 -22.03 -10.06
CA ILE A 135 -10.63 -21.87 -11.32
C ILE A 135 -10.01 -23.22 -11.71
N ALA A 136 -10.38 -23.70 -12.88
CA ALA A 136 -9.83 -24.88 -13.52
C ALA A 136 -8.73 -24.48 -14.50
N LEU A 137 -7.61 -25.20 -14.45
CA LEU A 137 -6.49 -25.05 -15.39
C LEU A 137 -6.08 -26.43 -15.94
N PRO A 138 -5.52 -26.48 -17.16
CA PRO A 138 -4.83 -27.67 -17.66
C PRO A 138 -3.70 -28.12 -16.72
N ASP A 139 -3.45 -29.44 -16.65
CA ASP A 139 -2.44 -30.06 -15.76
C ASP A 139 -1.06 -29.41 -15.93
N ASP A 140 -0.68 -29.04 -17.16
CA ASP A 140 0.61 -28.46 -17.51
C ASP A 140 0.76 -26.96 -17.18
N LEU A 141 -0.36 -26.29 -16.85
CA LEU A 141 -0.41 -24.90 -16.37
C LEU A 141 -0.67 -24.78 -14.86
N GLY A 142 -1.26 -25.79 -14.23
CA GLY A 142 -1.63 -25.72 -12.80
C GLY A 142 -0.45 -25.46 -11.86
N ASP A 143 0.76 -25.91 -12.22
CA ASP A 143 1.99 -25.68 -11.44
C ASP A 143 2.73 -24.39 -11.85
N ALA A 144 2.34 -23.77 -12.96
CA ALA A 144 2.97 -22.59 -13.54
C ALA A 144 2.23 -21.30 -13.18
N VAL A 145 0.90 -21.33 -13.17
CA VAL A 145 0.05 -20.19 -12.82
C VAL A 145 -0.04 -20.08 -11.30
N THR A 146 0.28 -18.91 -10.76
CA THR A 146 0.20 -18.60 -9.33
C THR A 146 -1.07 -17.85 -8.96
N ALA A 147 -1.63 -17.06 -9.88
CA ALA A 147 -2.92 -16.40 -9.71
C ALA A 147 -3.59 -16.07 -11.06
N VAL A 148 -4.91 -15.97 -11.03
CA VAL A 148 -5.76 -15.50 -12.13
C VAL A 148 -6.62 -14.35 -11.60
N LEU A 149 -6.26 -13.13 -11.99
CA LEU A 149 -6.81 -11.88 -11.43
C LEU A 149 -7.75 -11.19 -12.42
N GLY A 150 -8.74 -10.44 -11.91
CA GLY A 150 -9.66 -9.64 -12.73
C GLY A 150 -10.90 -10.38 -13.25
N LEU A 151 -11.07 -11.67 -12.90
CA LEU A 151 -12.36 -12.35 -13.07
C LEU A 151 -13.42 -11.72 -12.15
N ASP A 152 -13.04 -11.40 -10.91
CA ASP A 152 -13.79 -10.55 -10.00
C ASP A 152 -13.37 -9.09 -10.21
N SER A 153 -14.34 -8.17 -10.24
CA SER A 153 -14.12 -6.74 -10.47
C SER A 153 -14.58 -5.87 -9.30
N ARG A 154 -14.79 -6.44 -8.12
CA ARG A 154 -15.14 -5.66 -6.93
C ARG A 154 -14.01 -4.65 -6.62
N PRO A 155 -14.36 -3.44 -6.16
CA PRO A 155 -13.40 -2.55 -5.52
C PRO A 155 -12.66 -3.29 -4.41
N GLN A 156 -11.34 -3.41 -4.54
CA GLN A 156 -10.52 -4.23 -3.65
C GLN A 156 -9.93 -3.40 -2.50
N ALA A 157 -9.87 -2.08 -2.66
CA ALA A 157 -9.33 -1.16 -1.68
C ALA A 157 -10.19 0.09 -1.51
N ARG A 158 -9.97 0.80 -0.41
CA ARG A 158 -10.46 2.15 -0.15
C ARG A 158 -9.27 3.09 0.06
N PRO A 159 -9.43 4.39 -0.26
CA PRO A 159 -8.46 5.39 0.14
C PRO A 159 -8.59 5.64 1.67
N HIS A 160 -7.48 5.72 2.39
CA HIS A 160 -7.44 5.83 3.87
C HIS A 160 -7.21 7.27 4.34
N PHE A 161 -7.98 8.21 3.79
CA PHE A 161 -8.00 9.61 4.24
C PHE A 161 -9.33 9.97 4.89
N ARG A 162 -9.29 10.99 5.76
CA ARG A 162 -10.46 11.54 6.43
C ARG A 162 -10.43 13.06 6.34
N LEU A 163 -11.52 13.65 5.86
CA LEU A 163 -11.73 15.09 5.95
C LEU A 163 -12.01 15.48 7.40
N ARG A 164 -11.51 16.65 7.82
CA ARG A 164 -11.83 17.21 9.13
C ARG A 164 -13.35 17.45 9.25
N PRO A 165 -14.05 16.82 10.21
CA PRO A 165 -15.48 17.06 10.42
C PRO A 165 -15.77 18.52 10.80
N PRO A 166 -16.96 19.07 10.47
CA PRO A 166 -17.36 20.39 10.95
C PRO A 166 -17.34 20.43 12.48
N PHE A 167 -16.50 21.31 13.02
CA PHE A 167 -16.18 21.37 14.45
C PHE A 167 -17.42 21.64 15.31
N ARG A 168 -17.72 20.75 16.26
CA ARG A 168 -18.58 21.05 17.41
C ARG A 168 -17.68 21.08 18.66
N PRO A 169 -17.33 22.25 19.20
CA PRO A 169 -16.50 22.30 20.39
C PRO A 169 -17.20 21.58 21.54
N ALA A 170 -16.58 20.54 22.09
CA ALA A 170 -16.81 20.18 23.48
C ALA A 170 -16.37 21.40 24.31
N ARG A 171 -17.25 21.89 25.20
CA ARG A 171 -16.94 23.03 26.08
C ARG A 171 -15.59 22.79 26.78
N GLY A 172 -14.55 23.53 26.37
CA GLY A 172 -13.24 23.55 27.03
C GLY A 172 -12.04 22.92 26.29
N GLY A 173 -12.21 22.38 25.08
CA GLY A 173 -11.08 21.91 24.25
C GLY A 173 -10.42 23.03 23.45
N ALA A 174 -9.09 23.09 23.40
CA ALA A 174 -8.36 24.00 22.50
C ALA A 174 -8.73 23.69 21.04
N ALA A 175 -8.85 24.72 20.19
CA ALA A 175 -8.98 24.53 18.75
C ALA A 175 -7.74 23.76 18.24
N GLY A 176 -7.94 22.64 17.53
CA GLY A 176 -6.83 21.84 17.02
C GLY A 176 -5.96 22.64 16.05
N VAL A 177 -4.64 22.62 16.30
CA VAL A 177 -3.61 23.20 15.43
C VAL A 177 -3.45 22.29 14.22
N THR A 178 -3.47 22.86 13.02
CA THR A 178 -3.21 22.16 11.75
C THR A 178 -1.81 22.48 11.26
N PHE A 179 -1.30 21.65 10.35
CA PHE A 179 0.08 21.77 9.89
C PHE A 179 0.20 21.67 8.38
N THR A 180 1.15 22.39 7.82
CA THR A 180 1.65 22.05 6.48
C THR A 180 2.56 20.82 6.55
N PRO A 181 2.73 20.06 5.46
CA PRO A 181 3.64 18.92 5.43
C PRO A 181 5.08 19.30 5.83
N VAL A 182 5.54 20.50 5.46
CA VAL A 182 6.88 21.02 5.81
C VAL A 182 7.01 21.28 7.31
N GLN A 183 5.95 21.75 7.97
CA GLN A 183 5.95 21.93 9.42
C GLN A 183 6.02 20.59 10.15
N LEU A 184 5.26 19.57 9.70
CA LEU A 184 5.32 18.23 10.27
C LEU A 184 6.69 17.57 10.07
N ALA A 185 7.27 17.67 8.87
CA ALA A 185 8.63 17.21 8.61
C ALA A 185 9.65 17.87 9.56
N SER A 186 9.49 19.17 9.85
CA SER A 186 10.33 19.88 10.81
C SER A 186 10.12 19.39 12.25
N LEU A 187 8.87 19.20 12.67
CA LEU A 187 8.53 18.69 14.01
C LEU A 187 9.08 17.27 14.25
N TYR A 188 9.08 16.42 13.23
CA TYR A 188 9.67 15.08 13.26
C TYR A 188 11.19 15.06 13.00
N GLY A 189 11.83 16.23 12.87
CA GLY A 189 13.27 16.34 12.71
C GLY A 189 13.80 15.69 11.43
N PHE A 190 13.06 15.78 10.33
CA PHE A 190 13.49 15.25 9.03
C PHE A 190 14.85 15.84 8.64
N PRO A 191 15.75 15.04 8.04
CA PRO A 191 17.04 15.53 7.61
C PRO A 191 16.90 16.63 6.56
N ALA A 192 17.93 17.47 6.47
CA ALA A 192 18.05 18.45 5.40
C ALA A 192 18.14 17.74 4.03
N GLY A 193 17.82 18.49 2.98
CA GLY A 193 17.72 17.98 1.61
C GLY A 193 16.28 18.00 1.10
N ASP A 194 16.14 17.86 -0.21
CA ASP A 194 14.91 18.05 -0.98
C ASP A 194 14.51 16.80 -1.79
N GLY A 195 15.23 15.68 -1.62
CA GLY A 195 14.97 14.43 -2.34
C GLY A 195 15.56 14.38 -3.75
N ALA A 196 16.48 15.29 -4.12
CA ALA A 196 17.10 15.32 -5.43
C ALA A 196 17.66 13.94 -5.87
N GLY A 197 17.40 13.59 -7.13
CA GLY A 197 17.83 12.32 -7.73
C GLY A 197 17.02 11.10 -7.32
N GLN A 198 16.01 11.25 -6.45
CA GLN A 198 15.08 10.18 -6.12
C GLN A 198 13.83 10.21 -7.00
N CYS A 199 13.17 9.05 -7.08
CA CYS A 199 11.81 8.95 -7.58
C CYS A 199 10.93 8.24 -6.54
N ILE A 200 9.80 8.88 -6.23
CA ILE A 200 8.73 8.33 -5.40
C ILE A 200 7.62 7.89 -6.36
N ALA A 201 7.26 6.61 -6.30
CA ALA A 201 6.04 6.13 -6.94
C ALA A 201 4.87 6.31 -5.99
N ILE A 202 3.74 6.80 -6.49
CA ILE A 202 2.47 6.87 -5.78
C ILE A 202 1.48 5.98 -6.54
N VAL A 203 0.74 5.14 -5.84
CA VAL A 203 -0.19 4.17 -6.45
C VAL A 203 -1.62 4.59 -6.21
N GLU A 204 -2.36 4.81 -7.30
CA GLU A 204 -3.71 5.38 -7.28
C GLU A 204 -4.70 4.47 -8.00
N LEU A 205 -5.83 4.16 -7.34
CA LEU A 205 -6.83 3.21 -7.86
C LEU A 205 -8.09 3.89 -8.41
N GLY A 206 -8.07 5.21 -8.54
CA GLY A 206 -9.14 6.00 -9.11
C GLY A 206 -8.85 7.50 -9.04
N GLY A 207 -9.74 8.30 -9.62
CA GLY A 207 -9.64 9.76 -9.59
C GLY A 207 -8.44 10.31 -10.36
N GLY A 208 -7.96 11.45 -9.91
CA GLY A 208 -6.82 12.12 -10.51
C GLY A 208 -6.55 13.48 -9.88
N TYR A 209 -5.65 14.22 -10.51
CA TYR A 209 -5.29 15.58 -10.13
C TYR A 209 -5.21 16.48 -11.35
N ARG A 210 -5.40 17.79 -11.12
CA ARG A 210 -5.07 18.81 -12.11
C ARG A 210 -3.71 19.41 -11.74
N ALA A 211 -2.77 19.39 -12.68
CA ALA A 211 -1.43 19.91 -12.45
C ALA A 211 -1.41 21.37 -11.97
N ALA A 212 -2.35 22.20 -12.45
CA ALA A 212 -2.48 23.60 -12.01
C ALA A 212 -2.85 23.74 -10.53
N ASP A 213 -3.73 22.88 -10.01
CA ASP A 213 -4.17 22.91 -8.61
C ASP A 213 -2.99 22.52 -7.69
N ILE A 214 -2.26 21.46 -8.06
CA ILE A 214 -1.06 21.01 -7.34
C ILE A 214 0.06 22.07 -7.38
N GLN A 215 0.29 22.70 -8.53
CA GLN A 215 1.27 23.80 -8.64
C GLN A 215 0.88 24.99 -7.76
N GLN A 216 -0.41 25.34 -7.73
CA GLN A 216 -0.91 26.42 -6.88
C GLN A 216 -0.67 26.11 -5.39
N TYR A 217 -0.90 24.87 -4.94
CA TYR A 217 -0.60 24.45 -3.58
C TYR A 217 0.88 24.66 -3.24
N PHE A 218 1.80 24.15 -4.06
CA PHE A 218 3.23 24.31 -3.84
C PHE A 218 3.68 25.77 -3.83
N HIS A 219 3.15 26.60 -4.72
CA HIS A 219 3.38 28.04 -4.70
C HIS A 219 2.89 28.71 -3.40
N GLY A 220 1.74 28.28 -2.88
CA GLY A 220 1.21 28.73 -1.58
C GLY A 220 2.14 28.42 -0.41
N LEU A 221 2.89 27.33 -0.48
CA LEU A 221 3.93 26.96 0.49
C LEU A 221 5.29 27.66 0.25
N GLY A 222 5.41 28.48 -0.80
CA GLY A 222 6.67 29.12 -1.17
C GLY A 222 7.66 28.18 -1.87
N ILE A 223 7.22 26.99 -2.31
CA ILE A 223 8.03 26.05 -3.09
C ILE A 223 8.07 26.55 -4.54
N THR A 224 9.20 27.11 -4.94
CA THR A 224 9.38 27.75 -6.25
C THR A 224 9.74 26.77 -7.37
N THR A 225 10.26 25.59 -7.02
CA THR A 225 10.54 24.49 -7.95
C THR A 225 9.76 23.27 -7.46
N PRO A 226 8.50 23.08 -7.89
CA PRO A 226 7.72 21.92 -7.48
C PRO A 226 8.26 20.62 -8.12
N PRO A 227 7.91 19.45 -7.56
CA PRO A 227 8.25 18.15 -8.12
C PRO A 227 7.87 18.02 -9.59
N THR A 228 8.67 17.24 -10.33
CA THR A 228 8.25 16.76 -11.64
C THR A 228 7.24 15.63 -11.45
N LEU A 229 6.02 15.84 -11.94
CA LEU A 229 4.94 14.85 -11.94
C LEU A 229 4.92 14.07 -13.26
N VAL A 230 4.78 12.74 -13.19
CA VAL A 230 4.64 11.87 -14.34
C VAL A 230 3.49 10.90 -14.11
N ASP A 231 2.52 10.88 -15.02
CA ASP A 231 1.43 9.92 -14.99
C ASP A 231 1.85 8.62 -15.67
N VAL A 232 1.72 7.50 -14.95
CA VAL A 232 1.94 6.15 -15.47
C VAL A 232 0.60 5.41 -15.53
N ASN A 233 0.18 5.10 -16.75
CA ASN A 233 -1.11 4.46 -17.02
C ASN A 233 -0.99 2.94 -16.95
N VAL A 234 -1.67 2.31 -15.99
CA VAL A 234 -1.64 0.85 -15.81
C VAL A 234 -3.01 0.26 -16.17
N GLY A 235 -3.02 -0.63 -17.16
CA GLY A 235 -4.25 -1.17 -17.71
C GLY A 235 -5.15 -0.06 -18.27
N THR A 236 -6.36 0.05 -17.75
CA THR A 236 -7.32 1.12 -18.09
C THR A 236 -7.28 2.32 -17.15
N GLY A 237 -6.46 2.29 -16.08
CA GLY A 237 -6.32 3.40 -15.14
C GLY A 237 -5.66 4.62 -15.79
N ARG A 238 -6.22 5.81 -15.54
CA ARG A 238 -5.78 7.09 -16.11
C ARG A 238 -5.98 8.18 -15.07
N ASN A 239 -5.14 9.22 -15.11
CA ASN A 239 -5.40 10.47 -14.38
C ASN A 239 -6.72 11.09 -14.86
N THR A 240 -7.78 10.91 -14.07
CA THR A 240 -9.15 11.27 -14.44
C THR A 240 -9.84 11.95 -13.25
N PRO A 241 -9.49 13.21 -12.92
CA PRO A 241 -10.07 13.90 -11.78
C PRO A 241 -11.58 14.01 -11.94
N THR A 242 -12.30 13.54 -10.93
CA THR A 242 -13.76 13.52 -10.83
C THR A 242 -14.34 14.88 -10.45
N GLY A 243 -13.55 15.73 -9.78
CA GLY A 243 -13.98 16.98 -9.17
C GLY A 243 -14.67 16.81 -7.81
N ASP A 244 -14.79 15.60 -7.27
CA ASP A 244 -15.32 15.36 -5.92
C ASP A 244 -14.18 15.34 -4.88
N PRO A 245 -14.10 16.33 -3.98
CA PRO A 245 -13.05 16.39 -2.97
C PRO A 245 -13.17 15.32 -1.87
N ASN A 246 -14.32 14.65 -1.76
CA ASN A 246 -14.51 13.49 -0.88
C ASN A 246 -14.26 12.17 -1.60
N GLY A 247 -14.06 12.22 -2.91
CA GLY A 247 -13.79 11.08 -3.76
C GLY A 247 -12.29 10.79 -3.86
N PRO A 248 -11.89 9.96 -4.84
CA PRO A 248 -10.49 9.57 -5.03
C PRO A 248 -9.56 10.75 -5.36
N ASP A 249 -10.08 11.87 -5.88
CA ASP A 249 -9.28 13.08 -6.12
C ASP A 249 -8.63 13.63 -4.84
N GLY A 250 -9.31 13.47 -3.70
CA GLY A 250 -8.79 13.90 -2.40
C GLY A 250 -7.54 13.13 -1.99
N GLU A 251 -7.55 11.81 -2.18
CA GLU A 251 -6.41 10.93 -1.93
C GLU A 251 -5.23 11.27 -2.86
N VAL A 252 -5.49 11.36 -4.16
CA VAL A 252 -4.44 11.66 -5.15
C VAL A 252 -3.77 13.00 -4.87
N ALA A 253 -4.57 14.03 -4.52
CA ALA A 253 -4.03 15.33 -4.17
C ALA A 253 -3.22 15.28 -2.86
N LEU A 254 -3.76 14.67 -1.80
CA LEU A 254 -3.11 14.52 -0.50
C LEU A 254 -1.73 13.85 -0.63
N ASP A 255 -1.66 12.73 -1.34
CA ASP A 255 -0.44 11.96 -1.54
C ASP A 255 0.65 12.76 -2.26
N ILE A 256 0.28 13.41 -3.38
CA ILE A 256 1.21 14.24 -4.17
C ILE A 256 1.67 15.46 -3.36
N GLU A 257 0.75 16.13 -2.67
CA GLU A 257 1.04 17.35 -1.92
C GLU A 257 1.96 17.09 -0.73
N ILE A 258 1.70 16.03 0.05
CA ILE A 258 2.57 15.67 1.18
C ILE A 258 3.95 15.24 0.69
N ALA A 259 4.00 14.27 -0.23
CA ALA A 259 5.28 13.76 -0.72
C ALA A 259 6.09 14.87 -1.40
N GLY A 260 5.43 15.69 -2.22
CA GLY A 260 6.05 16.76 -2.99
C GLY A 260 6.46 17.97 -2.17
N ALA A 261 5.71 18.33 -1.13
CA ALA A 261 6.09 19.44 -0.27
C ALA A 261 7.33 19.09 0.57
N ILE A 262 7.47 17.81 0.95
CA ILE A 262 8.61 17.33 1.71
C ILE A 262 9.79 17.02 0.78
N ALA A 263 9.59 16.40 -0.37
CA ALA A 263 10.68 16.07 -1.30
C ALA A 263 10.52 16.81 -2.65
N PRO A 264 10.62 18.15 -2.70
CA PRO A 264 10.28 18.93 -3.87
C PRO A 264 11.20 18.70 -5.09
N ALA A 265 12.41 18.17 -4.89
CA ALA A 265 13.32 17.84 -5.98
C ALA A 265 13.26 16.35 -6.40
N ALA A 266 12.44 15.54 -5.72
CA ALA A 266 12.17 14.17 -6.18
C ALA A 266 11.24 14.20 -7.40
N LYS A 267 11.41 13.22 -8.30
CA LYS A 267 10.37 12.92 -9.28
C LYS A 267 9.24 12.17 -8.60
N ILE A 268 7.99 12.57 -8.85
CA ILE A 268 6.81 11.83 -8.41
C ILE A 268 6.18 11.17 -9.64
N ALA A 269 6.16 9.84 -9.65
CA ALA A 269 5.52 9.04 -10.69
C ALA A 269 4.22 8.44 -10.14
N VAL A 270 3.07 8.83 -10.69
CA VAL A 270 1.74 8.44 -10.21
C VAL A 270 1.20 7.31 -11.08
N TYR A 271 1.07 6.12 -10.51
CA TYR A 271 0.64 4.90 -11.19
C TYR A 271 -0.87 4.73 -11.02
N PHE A 272 -1.62 5.05 -12.07
CA PHE A 272 -3.06 4.94 -12.09
C PHE A 272 -3.50 3.56 -12.59
N ALA A 273 -4.29 2.86 -11.78
CA ALA A 273 -4.93 1.59 -12.14
C ALA A 273 -6.41 1.58 -11.78
N SER A 274 -7.14 0.57 -12.23
CA SER A 274 -8.50 0.32 -11.75
C SER A 274 -8.48 -0.22 -10.32
N ASN A 275 -9.47 0.15 -9.52
CA ASN A 275 -9.70 -0.45 -8.21
C ASN A 275 -10.24 -1.87 -8.33
N SER A 276 -9.33 -2.82 -8.45
CA SER A 276 -9.56 -4.27 -8.40
C SER A 276 -8.29 -4.95 -7.90
N ASP A 277 -8.36 -6.24 -7.59
CA ASP A 277 -7.17 -7.01 -7.24
C ASP A 277 -6.12 -6.98 -8.36
N ALA A 278 -6.55 -7.21 -9.61
CA ALA A 278 -5.69 -7.15 -10.78
C ALA A 278 -5.06 -5.77 -10.97
N GLY A 279 -5.85 -4.69 -10.94
CA GLY A 279 -5.36 -3.34 -11.16
C GLY A 279 -4.36 -2.91 -10.10
N PHE A 280 -4.65 -3.20 -8.83
CA PHE A 280 -3.78 -2.84 -7.72
C PHE A 280 -2.44 -3.59 -7.79
N ILE A 281 -2.48 -4.91 -7.98
CA ILE A 281 -1.27 -5.73 -8.11
C ILE A 281 -0.43 -5.28 -9.31
N GLN A 282 -1.07 -5.01 -10.46
CA GLN A 282 -0.38 -4.52 -11.66
C GLN A 282 0.27 -3.16 -11.43
N ALA A 283 -0.36 -2.24 -10.70
CA ALA A 283 0.19 -0.91 -10.45
C ALA A 283 1.50 -0.98 -9.65
N VAL A 284 1.50 -1.77 -8.58
CA VAL A 284 2.70 -1.96 -7.77
C VAL A 284 3.77 -2.74 -8.53
N ASN A 285 3.39 -3.77 -9.29
CA ASN A 285 4.34 -4.56 -10.08
C ASN A 285 5.02 -3.70 -11.16
N ALA A 286 4.25 -2.83 -11.83
CA ALA A 286 4.77 -1.85 -12.79
C ALA A 286 5.73 -0.86 -12.14
N ALA A 287 5.42 -0.34 -10.94
CA ALA A 287 6.33 0.56 -10.23
C ALA A 287 7.64 -0.14 -9.80
N VAL A 288 7.54 -1.40 -9.36
CA VAL A 288 8.70 -2.21 -8.98
C VAL A 288 9.60 -2.48 -10.20
N SER A 289 9.00 -2.85 -11.34
CA SER A 289 9.72 -3.19 -12.58
C SER A 289 10.18 -1.96 -13.39
N ASP A 290 9.68 -0.74 -13.09
CA ASP A 290 9.89 0.44 -13.93
C ASP A 290 11.37 0.80 -14.12
N THR A 291 11.87 0.59 -15.33
CA THR A 291 13.23 0.94 -15.76
C THR A 291 13.36 2.36 -16.30
N THR A 292 12.25 3.09 -16.45
CA THR A 292 12.17 4.48 -16.91
C THR A 292 12.25 5.46 -15.75
N ASN A 293 11.31 5.40 -14.78
CA ASN A 293 11.34 6.30 -13.63
C ASN A 293 12.17 5.77 -12.47
N LYS A 294 12.37 4.44 -12.39
CA LYS A 294 13.21 3.75 -11.39
C LYS A 294 12.92 4.23 -9.95
N PRO A 295 11.66 4.16 -9.47
CA PRO A 295 11.34 4.58 -8.11
C PRO A 295 12.17 3.81 -7.09
N SER A 296 12.70 4.53 -6.09
CA SER A 296 13.40 3.95 -4.94
C SER A 296 12.45 3.74 -3.75
N VAL A 297 11.30 4.40 -3.78
CA VAL A 297 10.26 4.36 -2.75
C VAL A 297 8.90 4.31 -3.44
N ILE A 298 7.98 3.51 -2.91
CA ILE A 298 6.58 3.42 -3.34
C ILE A 298 5.71 3.80 -2.14
N SER A 299 4.80 4.76 -2.32
CA SER A 299 3.76 5.14 -1.37
C SER A 299 2.42 4.56 -1.80
N ILE A 300 1.70 3.96 -0.85
CA ILE A 300 0.40 3.34 -1.08
C ILE A 300 -0.57 3.80 0.02
N SER A 301 -1.50 4.67 -0.33
CA SER A 301 -2.54 5.18 0.58
C SER A 301 -3.89 4.47 0.38
N TRP A 302 -3.87 3.36 -0.33
CA TRP A 302 -5.02 2.50 -0.59
C TRP A 302 -4.85 1.14 0.08
N GLY A 303 -5.93 0.60 0.62
CA GLY A 303 -5.93 -0.76 1.13
C GLY A 303 -7.31 -1.26 1.56
N GLY A 304 -7.36 -2.46 2.12
CA GLY A 304 -8.57 -2.99 2.71
C GLY A 304 -8.30 -4.21 3.59
N PRO A 305 -9.29 -4.69 4.34
CA PRO A 305 -9.07 -5.74 5.32
C PRO A 305 -8.53 -6.99 4.64
N GLU A 306 -7.42 -7.53 5.15
CA GLU A 306 -6.77 -8.70 4.53
C GLU A 306 -7.72 -9.90 4.41
N ALA A 307 -8.70 -10.01 5.33
CA ALA A 307 -9.74 -11.03 5.35
C ALA A 307 -10.69 -10.98 4.14
N THR A 308 -10.75 -9.82 3.44
CA THR A 308 -11.56 -9.65 2.23
C THR A 308 -10.82 -10.08 0.97
N TRP A 309 -9.50 -10.25 1.00
CA TRP A 309 -8.72 -10.65 -0.17
C TRP A 309 -8.86 -12.14 -0.48
N GLN A 310 -8.89 -12.50 -1.77
CA GLN A 310 -8.76 -13.90 -2.16
C GLN A 310 -7.32 -14.37 -1.85
N ALA A 311 -7.18 -15.62 -1.39
CA ALA A 311 -5.88 -16.15 -0.97
C ALA A 311 -4.83 -16.06 -2.09
N GLN A 312 -5.20 -16.43 -3.32
CA GLN A 312 -4.31 -16.32 -4.48
C GLN A 312 -3.90 -14.85 -4.76
N SER A 313 -4.82 -13.89 -4.67
CA SER A 313 -4.55 -12.48 -4.94
C SER A 313 -3.64 -11.88 -3.85
N ALA A 314 -3.90 -12.16 -2.58
CA ALA A 314 -3.04 -11.72 -1.47
C ALA A 314 -1.62 -12.31 -1.56
N GLN A 315 -1.49 -13.60 -1.89
CA GLN A 315 -0.20 -14.25 -2.09
C GLN A 315 0.55 -13.67 -3.29
N ALA A 316 -0.13 -13.48 -4.42
CA ALA A 316 0.47 -12.90 -5.62
C ALA A 316 0.94 -11.46 -5.39
N PHE A 317 0.14 -10.63 -4.71
CA PHE A 317 0.55 -9.29 -4.33
C PHE A 317 1.73 -9.32 -3.36
N ASN A 318 1.71 -10.20 -2.36
CA ASN A 318 2.84 -10.35 -1.43
C ASN A 318 4.15 -10.77 -2.14
N ARG A 319 4.07 -11.55 -3.22
CA ARG A 319 5.23 -11.88 -4.08
C ARG A 319 5.76 -10.68 -4.87
N VAL A 320 4.88 -9.77 -5.31
CA VAL A 320 5.31 -8.48 -5.91
C VAL A 320 6.03 -7.62 -4.87
N LEU A 321 5.50 -7.55 -3.65
CA LEU A 321 6.11 -6.79 -2.55
C LEU A 321 7.46 -7.41 -2.11
N GLN A 322 7.58 -8.74 -2.15
CA GLN A 322 8.85 -9.44 -1.96
C GLN A 322 9.89 -9.05 -3.02
N ALA A 323 9.47 -8.93 -4.29
CA ALA A 323 10.34 -8.49 -5.37
C ALA A 323 10.82 -7.04 -5.17
N ALA A 324 9.97 -6.16 -4.60
CA ALA A 324 10.37 -4.80 -4.21
C ALA A 324 11.48 -4.84 -3.14
N ALA A 325 11.30 -5.66 -2.09
CA ALA A 325 12.27 -5.82 -1.02
C ALA A 325 13.63 -6.37 -1.54
N ALA A 326 13.58 -7.38 -2.40
CA ALA A 326 14.77 -7.97 -3.03
C ALA A 326 15.52 -6.98 -3.94
N GLN A 327 14.82 -5.98 -4.51
CA GLN A 327 15.40 -4.94 -5.35
C GLN A 327 15.77 -3.66 -4.59
N GLY A 328 15.60 -3.64 -3.27
CA GLY A 328 15.97 -2.49 -2.44
C GLY A 328 15.08 -1.29 -2.71
N ILE A 329 13.79 -1.53 -2.92
CA ILE A 329 12.74 -0.52 -3.01
C ILE A 329 11.99 -0.51 -1.68
N THR A 330 11.85 0.66 -1.07
CA THR A 330 11.01 0.81 0.12
C THR A 330 9.56 0.90 -0.30
N VAL A 331 8.65 0.13 0.31
CA VAL A 331 7.21 0.29 0.10
C VAL A 331 6.58 0.72 1.41
N CYS A 332 5.97 1.90 1.42
CA CYS A 332 5.21 2.44 2.55
C CYS A 332 3.72 2.28 2.26
N ALA A 333 2.94 1.75 3.20
CA ALA A 333 1.49 1.68 3.04
C ALA A 333 0.74 2.12 4.30
N ALA A 334 -0.33 2.89 4.11
CA ALA A 334 -1.27 3.28 5.16
C ALA A 334 -1.87 2.04 5.84
N SER A 335 -1.92 2.01 7.17
CA SER A 335 -2.42 0.83 7.92
C SER A 335 -3.92 0.80 8.16
N GLY A 336 -4.65 1.82 7.69
CA GLY A 336 -6.10 1.91 7.76
C GLY A 336 -6.61 2.99 8.71
N ASP A 337 -7.87 3.36 8.52
CA ASP A 337 -8.51 4.53 9.15
C ASP A 337 -9.76 4.19 9.98
N SER A 338 -9.96 2.91 10.26
CA SER A 338 -11.15 2.38 10.95
C SER A 338 -10.79 1.50 12.14
N GLY A 339 -9.71 1.88 12.84
CA GLY A 339 -9.26 1.22 14.05
C GLY A 339 -8.89 -0.25 13.84
N SER A 340 -8.98 -1.01 14.93
CA SER A 340 -8.64 -2.45 14.99
C SER A 340 -9.59 -3.36 14.22
N GLY A 341 -10.80 -2.90 13.85
CA GLY A 341 -11.76 -3.69 13.06
C GLY A 341 -11.72 -3.42 11.55
N ASP A 342 -10.90 -2.47 11.11
CA ASP A 342 -10.73 -2.06 9.72
C ASP A 342 -12.06 -1.77 8.96
N GLY A 343 -13.10 -1.39 9.70
CA GLY A 343 -14.42 -1.05 9.15
C GLY A 343 -15.32 -2.25 8.82
N LEU A 344 -14.92 -3.48 9.16
CA LEU A 344 -15.82 -4.62 9.14
C LEU A 344 -16.71 -4.66 10.38
N GLN A 345 -17.99 -5.03 10.20
CA GLN A 345 -19.01 -5.04 11.25
C GLN A 345 -19.28 -6.44 11.81
N ASP A 346 -18.28 -7.31 11.82
CA ASP A 346 -18.38 -8.70 12.30
C ASP A 346 -17.90 -8.87 13.76
N GLY A 347 -17.43 -7.79 14.39
CA GLY A 347 -16.97 -7.78 15.77
C GLY A 347 -15.59 -8.42 15.99
N ALA A 348 -14.86 -8.71 14.91
CA ALA A 348 -13.49 -9.22 14.97
C ALA A 348 -12.47 -8.11 14.64
N ASP A 349 -11.22 -8.34 15.04
CA ASP A 349 -10.11 -7.48 14.61
C ASP A 349 -9.65 -7.86 13.21
N HIS A 350 -9.34 -6.85 12.40
CA HIS A 350 -8.81 -7.00 11.05
C HIS A 350 -7.68 -6.02 10.83
N VAL A 351 -6.62 -6.47 10.16
CA VAL A 351 -5.54 -5.59 9.69
C VAL A 351 -5.70 -5.31 8.20
N ASP A 352 -5.28 -4.12 7.79
CA ASP A 352 -5.36 -3.69 6.40
C ASP A 352 -4.21 -4.27 5.55
N PHE A 353 -4.50 -4.62 4.30
CA PHE A 353 -3.53 -5.03 3.29
C PHE A 353 -3.51 -4.03 2.13
N PRO A 354 -2.34 -3.52 1.70
CA PRO A 354 -1.02 -4.18 1.78
C PRO A 354 -0.18 -3.93 3.04
N ALA A 355 -0.62 -3.09 3.99
CA ALA A 355 0.16 -2.80 5.20
C ALA A 355 0.52 -4.05 6.02
N SER A 356 -0.33 -5.07 6.03
CA SER A 356 -0.05 -6.34 6.71
C SER A 356 1.00 -7.23 6.04
N SER A 357 1.43 -6.94 4.81
CA SER A 357 2.57 -7.64 4.19
C SER A 357 3.84 -7.45 5.03
N PRO A 358 4.66 -8.51 5.25
CA PRO A 358 5.95 -8.37 5.92
C PRO A 358 7.00 -7.60 5.09
N TYR A 359 6.73 -7.33 3.81
CA TYR A 359 7.64 -6.60 2.90
C TYR A 359 7.31 -5.12 2.78
N VAL A 360 6.28 -4.66 3.49
CA VAL A 360 5.79 -3.28 3.47
C VAL A 360 6.06 -2.64 4.83
N LEU A 361 6.46 -1.38 4.81
CA LEU A 361 6.48 -0.51 5.98
C LEU A 361 5.06 -0.02 6.25
N GLY A 362 4.35 -0.70 7.15
CA GLY A 362 3.00 -0.33 7.58
C GLY A 362 3.02 0.96 8.39
N CYS A 363 2.25 1.95 7.95
CA CYS A 363 2.24 3.32 8.45
C CYS A 363 0.94 3.62 9.20
N GLY A 364 1.00 3.63 10.54
CA GLY A 364 -0.12 3.93 11.42
C GLY A 364 -0.27 5.39 11.81
N GLY A 365 -1.25 5.67 12.67
CA GLY A 365 -1.71 7.01 12.96
C GLY A 365 -1.55 7.45 14.41
N THR A 366 -1.05 8.67 14.59
CA THR A 366 -1.01 9.39 15.86
C THR A 366 -1.89 10.64 15.82
N GLN A 367 -2.20 11.17 16.99
CA GLN A 367 -2.71 12.52 17.16
C GLN A 367 -1.63 13.37 17.82
N LEU A 368 -1.21 14.42 17.12
CA LEU A 368 -0.08 15.25 17.52
C LEU A 368 -0.51 16.53 18.26
N ASP A 369 0.00 16.73 19.47
CA ASP A 369 -0.03 18.04 20.12
C ASP A 369 1.33 18.71 19.98
N ALA A 370 1.42 19.66 19.06
CA ALA A 370 2.63 20.41 18.79
C ALA A 370 2.32 21.88 18.47
N LEU A 371 3.34 22.72 18.63
CA LEU A 371 3.32 24.10 18.14
C LEU A 371 4.50 24.28 17.19
N PRO A 372 4.29 24.78 15.95
CA PRO A 372 5.39 25.03 15.02
C PRO A 372 6.46 25.91 15.66
N GLY A 373 7.72 25.49 15.58
CA GLY A 373 8.86 26.19 16.17
C GLY A 373 9.05 25.99 17.69
N GLN A 374 8.12 25.32 18.38
CA GLN A 374 8.25 24.97 19.80
C GLN A 374 8.36 23.45 20.05
N GLY A 375 8.17 22.64 19.00
CA GLY A 375 8.33 21.19 19.05
C GLY A 375 7.06 20.45 19.47
N ILE A 376 7.22 19.13 19.59
CA ILE A 376 6.15 18.19 19.97
C ILE A 376 6.00 18.20 21.50
N ARG A 377 4.80 18.52 22.00
CA ARG A 377 4.46 18.50 23.44
C ARG A 377 3.98 17.12 23.87
N SER A 378 3.09 16.53 23.09
CA SER A 378 2.64 15.15 23.29
C SER A 378 2.19 14.55 21.96
N GLU A 379 2.20 13.23 21.89
CA GLU A 379 1.74 12.46 20.74
C GLU A 379 1.14 11.16 21.28
N VAL A 380 -0.06 10.81 20.83
CA VAL A 380 -0.85 9.67 21.32
C VAL A 380 -1.40 8.88 20.13
N THR A 381 -1.88 7.65 20.34
CA THR A 381 -2.61 6.92 19.29
C THR A 381 -3.77 7.76 18.75
N TRP A 382 -3.91 7.83 17.43
CA TRP A 382 -5.08 8.43 16.82
C TRP A 382 -6.33 7.59 17.04
N ASN A 383 -7.29 8.13 17.79
CA ASN A 383 -8.64 7.58 17.89
C ASN A 383 -9.68 8.69 18.11
N ASP A 384 -10.35 9.05 17.02
CA ASP A 384 -11.42 10.04 16.96
C ASP A 384 -12.79 9.40 16.67
N GLU A 385 -12.95 8.08 16.89
CA GLU A 385 -14.19 7.36 16.52
C GLU A 385 -15.44 7.96 17.17
N ALA A 386 -15.34 8.38 18.44
CA ALA A 386 -16.43 9.04 19.16
C ALA A 386 -16.86 10.37 18.52
N ALA A 387 -15.96 11.03 17.78
CA ALA A 387 -16.22 12.24 17.01
C ALA A 387 -16.52 11.96 15.53
N GLY A 388 -16.59 10.68 15.13
CA GLY A 388 -16.74 10.26 13.73
C GLY A 388 -15.49 10.48 12.88
N GLY A 389 -14.33 10.73 13.50
CA GLY A 389 -13.08 11.05 12.81
C GLY A 389 -12.27 9.83 12.35
N GLY A 390 -12.58 8.62 12.84
CA GLY A 390 -11.82 7.39 12.57
C GLY A 390 -10.72 7.11 13.60
N ALA A 391 -9.96 6.04 13.40
CA ALA A 391 -8.83 5.68 14.25
C ALA A 391 -7.75 4.95 13.42
N GLY A 392 -6.51 5.02 13.85
CA GLY A 392 -5.40 4.36 13.16
C GLY A 392 -5.54 2.84 13.16
N GLY A 393 -5.40 2.22 12.00
CA GLY A 393 -5.49 0.77 11.83
C GLY A 393 -4.26 0.05 12.39
N GLY A 394 -4.48 -1.14 12.95
CA GLY A 394 -3.42 -1.93 13.57
C GLY A 394 -3.97 -3.12 14.34
N GLY A 395 -3.14 -4.15 14.48
CA GLY A 395 -3.53 -5.44 15.04
C GLY A 395 -2.55 -6.55 14.69
N VAL A 396 -3.05 -7.78 14.60
CA VAL A 396 -2.27 -8.97 14.24
C VAL A 396 -2.87 -9.60 12.99
N SER A 397 -2.03 -9.83 11.97
CA SER A 397 -2.44 -10.51 10.73
C SER A 397 -2.97 -11.91 11.02
N THR A 398 -3.81 -12.41 10.14
CA THR A 398 -4.28 -13.79 10.02
C THR A 398 -3.59 -14.51 8.87
N LEU A 399 -3.05 -13.78 7.89
CA LEU A 399 -2.41 -14.32 6.70
C LEU A 399 -0.90 -14.55 6.87
N PHE A 400 -0.17 -13.55 7.35
CA PHE A 400 1.30 -13.55 7.27
C PHE A 400 1.96 -13.97 8.59
N ASP A 401 2.89 -14.91 8.51
CA ASP A 401 3.67 -15.37 9.67
C ASP A 401 4.47 -14.24 10.32
N VAL A 402 4.80 -14.40 11.61
CA VAL A 402 5.67 -13.46 12.32
C VAL A 402 7.03 -13.38 11.61
N PRO A 403 7.40 -12.24 11.02
CA PRO A 403 8.70 -12.12 10.37
C PRO A 403 9.83 -12.15 11.41
N ALA A 404 11.03 -12.54 10.99
CA ALA A 404 12.19 -12.72 11.88
C ALA A 404 12.47 -11.50 12.79
N TRP A 405 12.22 -10.28 12.29
CA TRP A 405 12.43 -9.03 13.02
C TRP A 405 11.30 -8.64 13.99
N GLN A 406 10.17 -9.36 14.01
CA GLN A 406 9.11 -9.24 15.03
C GLN A 406 9.07 -10.41 16.02
N GLN A 407 9.95 -11.40 15.89
CA GLN A 407 9.96 -12.54 16.80
C GLN A 407 10.15 -12.09 18.25
N GLY A 408 9.32 -12.63 19.15
CA GLY A 408 9.35 -12.30 20.58
C GLY A 408 8.58 -11.04 20.97
N LEU A 409 7.99 -10.32 20.01
CA LEU A 409 7.08 -9.21 20.31
C LEU A 409 5.70 -9.72 20.76
N ALA A 410 4.95 -8.83 21.40
CA ALA A 410 3.62 -9.08 21.93
C ALA A 410 2.74 -7.85 21.76
N VAL A 411 1.45 -8.05 21.55
CA VAL A 411 0.45 -6.97 21.62
C VAL A 411 0.06 -6.70 23.06
N THR A 412 -0.34 -5.45 23.33
CA THR A 412 -1.03 -5.05 24.56
C THR A 412 -2.48 -4.75 24.21
N LEU A 413 -3.42 -5.35 24.92
CA LEU A 413 -4.85 -5.09 24.74
C LEU A 413 -5.29 -3.90 25.61
N ALA A 414 -6.44 -3.32 25.28
CA ALA A 414 -7.02 -2.19 26.02
C ALA A 414 -7.33 -2.50 27.51
N ASP A 415 -7.46 -3.78 27.88
CA ASP A 415 -7.60 -4.23 29.27
C ASP A 415 -6.27 -4.37 30.02
N GLY A 416 -5.14 -4.09 29.35
CA GLY A 416 -3.78 -4.19 29.88
C GLY A 416 -3.14 -5.57 29.78
N SER A 417 -3.86 -6.58 29.27
CA SER A 417 -3.29 -7.90 29.03
C SER A 417 -2.29 -7.89 27.87
N ARG A 418 -1.33 -8.82 27.89
CA ARG A 418 -0.29 -8.94 26.87
C ARG A 418 -0.29 -10.34 26.25
N THR A 419 -0.28 -10.38 24.91
CA THR A 419 -0.34 -11.63 24.15
C THR A 419 0.78 -11.67 23.12
N PRO A 420 1.63 -12.72 23.09
CA PRO A 420 2.66 -12.86 22.07
C PRO A 420 2.09 -12.80 20.65
N LEU A 421 2.86 -12.24 19.70
CA LEU A 421 2.46 -12.26 18.30
C LEU A 421 2.36 -13.69 17.78
N ALA A 422 1.18 -14.06 17.26
CA ALA A 422 0.97 -15.32 16.56
C ALA A 422 1.28 -15.20 15.04
N LYS A 423 1.25 -13.98 14.52
CA LYS A 423 1.39 -13.60 13.10
C LYS A 423 1.95 -12.16 13.02
N ARG A 424 2.22 -11.65 11.81
CA ARG A 424 2.75 -10.29 11.58
C ARG A 424 1.89 -9.23 12.29
N GLY A 425 2.49 -8.43 13.17
CA GLY A 425 1.81 -7.34 13.88
C GLY A 425 1.89 -6.04 13.08
N VAL A 426 0.81 -5.25 13.02
CA VAL A 426 0.67 -3.98 12.26
C VAL A 426 0.31 -2.85 13.25
N PRO A 427 0.78 -1.60 13.06
CA PRO A 427 1.71 -1.12 12.03
C PRO A 427 3.19 -1.33 12.42
N ASP A 428 4.11 -0.89 11.55
CA ASP A 428 5.56 -0.87 11.86
C ASP A 428 5.99 0.47 12.47
N VAL A 429 5.43 1.57 11.96
CA VAL A 429 5.73 2.94 12.35
C VAL A 429 4.45 3.78 12.33
N ALA A 430 4.49 5.00 12.82
CA ALA A 430 3.36 5.93 12.77
C ALA A 430 3.76 7.37 12.46
N GLY A 431 2.76 8.23 12.32
CA GLY A 431 2.89 9.69 12.19
C GLY A 431 1.51 10.33 12.35
N ASP A 432 1.45 11.67 12.41
CA ASP A 432 0.20 12.37 12.63
C ASP A 432 -0.81 12.01 11.54
N ALA A 433 -2.00 11.60 11.97
CA ALA A 433 -3.08 11.13 11.12
C ALA A 433 -4.44 11.64 11.60
N SER A 434 -4.54 12.28 12.77
CA SER A 434 -5.83 12.80 13.22
C SER A 434 -6.26 13.99 12.35
N PRO A 435 -7.47 13.99 11.78
CA PRO A 435 -8.02 15.18 11.11
C PRO A 435 -8.18 16.39 12.03
N GLN A 436 -8.15 16.19 13.36
CA GLN A 436 -8.18 17.29 14.34
C GLN A 436 -6.87 18.08 14.37
N THR A 437 -5.76 17.42 14.04
CA THR A 437 -4.40 17.97 14.00
C THR A 437 -3.81 17.95 12.58
N GLY A 438 -4.66 17.72 11.57
CA GLY A 438 -4.23 17.25 10.26
C GLY A 438 -3.53 18.25 9.34
N TYR A 439 -3.34 17.78 8.11
CA TYR A 439 -2.55 18.37 7.05
C TYR A 439 -3.36 19.40 6.28
N GLU A 440 -2.80 20.58 6.10
CA GLU A 440 -3.30 21.63 5.23
C GLU A 440 -3.01 21.26 3.77
N VAL A 441 -4.06 21.01 2.99
CA VAL A 441 -4.00 20.51 1.61
C VAL A 441 -4.96 21.26 0.68
N SER A 442 -4.80 21.10 -0.63
CA SER A 442 -5.71 21.65 -1.64
C SER A 442 -6.29 20.55 -2.53
N VAL A 443 -7.61 20.39 -2.49
CA VAL A 443 -8.30 19.40 -3.33
C VAL A 443 -9.18 20.10 -4.33
N ALA A 444 -8.95 19.83 -5.62
CA ALA A 444 -9.64 20.50 -6.73
C ALA A 444 -9.60 22.04 -6.60
N GLY A 445 -8.47 22.60 -6.16
CA GLY A 445 -8.26 24.03 -5.94
C GLY A 445 -8.89 24.61 -4.66
N THR A 446 -9.48 23.77 -3.80
CA THR A 446 -10.09 24.19 -2.53
C THR A 446 -9.21 23.81 -1.35
N ALA A 447 -8.80 24.80 -0.55
CA ALA A 447 -8.06 24.55 0.69
C ALA A 447 -8.92 23.79 1.70
N THR A 448 -8.36 22.74 2.28
CA THR A 448 -9.02 21.90 3.29
C THR A 448 -8.00 21.31 4.25
N VAL A 449 -8.49 20.57 5.25
CA VAL A 449 -7.66 19.85 6.21
C VAL A 449 -8.04 18.38 6.19
N MET A 450 -7.04 17.53 6.00
CA MET A 450 -7.19 16.09 5.95
C MET A 450 -6.31 15.41 7.00
N GLY A 451 -6.76 14.26 7.46
CA GLY A 451 -5.96 13.27 8.17
C GLY A 451 -6.13 11.91 7.52
N GLY A 452 -5.95 10.86 8.31
CA GLY A 452 -5.87 9.49 7.86
C GLY A 452 -4.44 9.00 7.76
N THR A 453 -4.27 7.69 7.88
CA THR A 453 -2.99 7.01 7.67
C THR A 453 -2.50 7.15 6.24
N SER A 454 -3.39 7.48 5.28
CA SER A 454 -3.02 7.96 3.95
C SER A 454 -2.06 9.13 3.97
N ALA A 455 -2.11 10.04 4.95
CA ALA A 455 -1.14 11.13 5.03
C ALA A 455 0.24 10.66 5.51
N VAL A 456 0.30 9.50 6.18
CA VAL A 456 1.51 8.99 6.85
C VAL A 456 2.37 8.18 5.88
N ALA A 457 1.79 7.43 4.95
CA ALA A 457 2.52 6.71 3.91
C ALA A 457 3.41 7.64 3.03
N PRO A 458 2.90 8.74 2.43
CA PRO A 458 3.68 9.69 1.64
C PRO A 458 4.63 10.52 2.52
N LEU A 459 4.28 10.79 3.79
CA LEU A 459 5.18 11.41 4.77
C LEU A 459 6.46 10.56 4.96
N TRP A 460 6.30 9.26 5.23
CA TRP A 460 7.42 8.33 5.36
C TRP A 460 8.13 8.10 4.02
N ALA A 461 7.40 8.05 2.91
CA ALA A 461 8.02 7.90 1.60
C ALA A 461 8.96 9.07 1.27
N ALA A 462 8.54 10.30 1.57
CA ALA A 462 9.36 11.49 1.39
C ALA A 462 10.53 11.58 2.39
N LEU A 463 10.35 11.12 3.63
CA LEU A 463 11.47 10.95 4.57
C LEU A 463 12.54 10.06 3.99
N ILE A 464 12.16 8.86 3.53
CA ILE A 464 13.11 7.90 2.96
C ILE A 464 13.76 8.45 1.70
N ALA A 465 13.01 9.15 0.83
CA ALA A 465 13.59 9.82 -0.34
C ALA A 465 14.66 10.86 0.07
N ARG A 466 14.42 11.66 1.11
CA ARG A 466 15.45 12.59 1.63
C ARG A 466 16.67 11.85 2.17
N ILE A 467 16.52 10.76 2.93
CA ILE A 467 17.68 10.02 3.43
C ILE A 467 18.45 9.36 2.28
N ASN A 468 17.75 8.82 1.28
CA ASN A 468 18.38 8.21 0.10
C ASN A 468 19.18 9.24 -0.69
N ALA A 469 18.63 10.44 -0.90
CA ALA A 469 19.31 11.54 -1.57
C ALA A 469 20.57 11.96 -0.81
N ALA A 470 20.47 12.11 0.52
CA ALA A 470 21.60 12.49 1.36
C ALA A 470 22.68 11.40 1.43
N ALA A 471 22.30 10.12 1.41
CA ALA A 471 23.23 8.98 1.45
C ALA A 471 23.85 8.65 0.08
N GLY A 472 23.22 9.09 -1.03
CA GLY A 472 23.59 8.71 -2.39
C GLY A 472 23.27 7.24 -2.74
N ALA A 473 22.44 6.57 -1.94
CA ALA A 473 22.03 5.18 -2.13
C ALA A 473 20.65 4.92 -1.50
N SER A 474 19.91 3.93 -2.03
CA SER A 474 18.62 3.52 -1.47
C SER A 474 18.79 2.82 -0.10
N ALA A 475 18.00 3.24 0.88
CA ALA A 475 17.84 2.55 2.17
C ALA A 475 17.24 1.13 2.00
N GLY A 476 16.45 0.93 0.93
CA GLY A 476 15.85 -0.36 0.57
C GLY A 476 14.75 -0.82 1.51
N TRP A 477 14.62 -2.13 1.70
CA TRP A 477 13.65 -2.68 2.65
C TRP A 477 14.10 -2.38 4.08
N VAL A 478 13.42 -1.44 4.73
CA VAL A 478 13.89 -0.83 5.99
C VAL A 478 13.41 -1.51 7.26
N ASN A 479 12.30 -2.29 7.23
CA ASN A 479 11.71 -2.88 8.43
C ASN A 479 12.75 -3.60 9.32
N PRO A 480 13.60 -4.50 8.80
CA PRO A 480 14.57 -5.19 9.65
C PRO A 480 15.56 -4.27 10.36
N VAL A 481 15.92 -3.14 9.74
CA VAL A 481 16.84 -2.15 10.32
C VAL A 481 16.14 -1.35 11.43
N LEU A 482 14.88 -0.96 11.21
CA LEU A 482 14.10 -0.20 12.19
C LEU A 482 13.87 -1.01 13.47
N TYR A 483 13.49 -2.29 13.35
CA TYR A 483 13.25 -3.15 14.51
C TYR A 483 14.51 -3.49 15.32
N LYS A 484 15.69 -3.40 14.70
CA LYS A 484 16.98 -3.49 15.42
C LYS A 484 17.37 -2.18 16.12
N ASN A 485 16.72 -1.07 15.76
CA ASN A 485 17.05 0.28 16.22
C ASN A 485 15.79 1.07 16.63
N PRO A 486 14.93 0.55 17.53
CA PRO A 486 13.68 1.21 17.91
C PRO A 486 13.92 2.59 18.55
N GLY A 487 15.10 2.81 19.14
CA GLY A 487 15.49 4.10 19.70
C GLY A 487 15.69 5.23 18.67
N ALA A 488 15.60 4.94 17.37
CA ALA A 488 15.57 5.94 16.30
C ALA A 488 14.15 6.47 16.02
N LEU A 489 13.15 6.07 16.81
CA LEU A 489 11.77 6.52 16.74
C LEU A 489 11.34 7.11 18.09
N ARG A 490 10.24 7.85 18.08
CA ARG A 490 9.58 8.40 19.27
C ARG A 490 8.47 7.45 19.70
N ASP A 491 8.71 6.74 20.79
CA ASP A 491 7.79 5.76 21.37
C ASP A 491 6.46 6.42 21.81
N ILE A 492 5.33 5.88 21.35
CA ILE A 492 3.99 6.35 21.69
C ILE A 492 3.39 5.36 22.66
N THR A 493 3.05 5.82 23.88
CA THR A 493 2.72 4.90 24.99
C THR A 493 1.32 5.11 25.55
N LYS A 494 0.49 5.89 24.85
CA LYS A 494 -0.85 6.28 25.32
C LYS A 494 -1.85 6.25 24.17
N GLY A 495 -3.05 5.76 24.49
CA GLY A 495 -4.16 5.65 23.56
C GLY A 495 -4.43 4.20 23.13
N SER A 496 -5.46 4.03 22.31
CA SER A 496 -5.93 2.72 21.82
C SER A 496 -6.63 2.91 20.49
N ASN A 497 -6.57 1.92 19.61
CA ASN A 497 -7.32 1.90 18.35
C ASN A 497 -8.60 1.03 18.40
N GLY A 498 -9.17 0.87 19.60
CA GLY A 498 -10.24 -0.08 19.88
C GLY A 498 -9.72 -1.20 20.78
N THR A 499 -9.44 -2.36 20.20
CA THR A 499 -8.98 -3.56 20.91
C THR A 499 -7.56 -3.44 21.47
N TYR A 500 -6.64 -2.83 20.72
CA TYR A 500 -5.23 -2.73 21.11
C TYR A 500 -4.92 -1.40 21.79
N ALA A 501 -3.94 -1.42 22.70
CA ALA A 501 -3.45 -0.24 23.42
C ALA A 501 -1.99 0.04 23.08
N ALA A 502 -1.67 1.33 23.02
CA ALA A 502 -0.28 1.77 22.94
C ALA A 502 0.47 1.45 24.24
N ALA A 503 1.73 1.07 24.12
CA ALA A 503 2.55 0.61 25.23
C ALA A 503 4.03 0.86 24.93
N SER A 504 4.90 0.76 25.93
CA SER A 504 6.34 0.97 25.68
C SER A 504 6.92 -0.09 24.74
N GLY A 505 7.64 0.40 23.73
CA GLY A 505 8.21 -0.43 22.66
C GLY A 505 7.24 -0.57 21.49
N TRP A 506 7.32 -1.69 20.76
CA TRP A 506 6.37 -1.93 19.68
C TRP A 506 4.97 -2.20 20.22
N ASP A 507 3.96 -1.58 19.62
CA ASP A 507 2.54 -1.88 19.85
C ASP A 507 1.70 -1.94 18.56
N ALA A 508 0.51 -2.52 18.66
CA ALA A 508 -0.41 -2.69 17.53
C ALA A 508 -1.30 -1.46 17.24
N CYS A 509 -0.90 -0.28 17.72
CA CYS A 509 -1.54 0.99 17.40
C CYS A 509 -0.62 1.88 16.55
N THR A 510 0.65 1.97 16.94
CA THR A 510 1.64 2.92 16.41
C THR A 510 2.96 2.28 16.04
N GLY A 511 3.08 0.96 16.20
CA GLY A 511 4.28 0.23 15.84
C GLY A 511 5.44 0.63 16.72
N LEU A 512 6.57 0.95 16.12
CA LEU A 512 7.76 1.48 16.80
C LEU A 512 7.64 2.97 17.16
N GLY A 513 6.55 3.64 16.76
CA GLY A 513 6.28 5.04 17.04
C GLY A 513 6.54 5.98 15.85
N SER A 514 6.60 7.28 16.14
CA SER A 514 6.73 8.35 15.14
C SER A 514 8.20 8.64 14.78
N PRO A 515 8.50 9.22 13.61
CA PRO A 515 9.88 9.36 13.16
C PRO A 515 10.70 10.33 14.02
N ASN A 516 11.94 9.94 14.31
CA ASN A 516 13.03 10.89 14.60
C ASN A 516 13.96 10.94 13.38
N GLY A 517 13.67 11.86 12.47
CA GLY A 517 14.28 11.88 11.13
C GLY A 517 15.82 11.91 11.13
N ALA A 518 16.44 12.62 12.07
CA ALA A 518 17.90 12.69 12.19
C ALA A 518 18.52 11.34 12.60
N GLN A 519 17.89 10.64 13.53
CA GLN A 519 18.34 9.30 13.94
C GLN A 519 18.08 8.26 12.87
N LEU A 520 16.92 8.34 12.19
CA LEU A 520 16.58 7.50 11.05
C LEU A 520 17.59 7.69 9.92
N ALA A 521 17.96 8.93 9.58
CA ALA A 521 19.00 9.21 8.59
C ALA A 521 20.34 8.55 8.97
N THR A 522 20.68 8.51 10.25
CA THR A 522 21.92 7.88 10.73
C THR A 522 21.91 6.37 10.53
N ILE A 523 20.81 5.68 10.87
CA ILE A 523 20.74 4.21 10.80
C ILE A 523 20.43 3.69 9.40
N LEU A 524 19.77 4.50 8.55
CA LEU A 524 19.36 4.11 7.19
C LEU A 524 20.34 4.53 6.10
N ALA A 525 21.30 5.44 6.39
CA ALA A 525 22.33 5.83 5.43
C ALA A 525 23.28 4.67 5.12
N ARG A 526 22.94 3.87 4.11
CA ARG A 526 23.86 2.91 3.50
C ARG A 526 24.86 3.68 2.66
N LYS A 527 26.15 3.63 3.03
CA LYS A 527 27.20 4.18 2.16
C LYS A 527 27.28 3.33 0.89
N PRO A 528 27.51 3.93 -0.29
CA PRO A 528 27.75 3.17 -1.51
C PRO A 528 28.89 2.17 -1.28
N SER A 529 28.74 0.92 -1.73
CA SER A 529 29.89 0.02 -1.78
C SER A 529 30.86 0.57 -2.83
N SER A 530 32.06 0.92 -2.37
CA SER A 530 33.20 1.40 -3.15
C SER A 530 33.56 0.49 -4.30
#